data_AF-A0AAD7M9V2-F1
#
_entry.id   AF-A0AAD7M9V2-F1
#
_cell.length_a   1.000
_cell.length_b   1.000
_cell.length_c   1.000
_cell.angle_alpha   90.00
_cell.angle_beta   90.00
_cell.angle_gamma   90.00
#
_symmetry.space_group_name_H-M   'P 1'
#
loop_
_entity.id
_entity.type
_entity.pdbx_description
1 polymer ?
#
loop_
_entity_poly.entity_id
_entity_poly.type
_entity_poly.pdbx_seq_one_letter_code
_entity_poly.pdbx_strand_id
1 'polypeptide(L)'
;QCEQEHKEVKAFYQRTNKNDAVGQITQLERREAALQKLTRQKNEAARIPPIATVEEPAPETSGQKRKRGSQTPAKEILPTVDFVESESLPYTPPEVHFHISMSRNFHCNIPMWLNDHAGDPAVADFLPKLREHLLSRVLHPTWSGNGREYTPEERAKLLIVNNRLYRHKVLRINYTSYDLRRGQDSMNPRTHADIMMLAPEDSADADHTFTYARVIGVFHVDVIHNVVGASPTAVPIPFLWVRNFRLDRSFKGGFRKRRLHRIEFVPESDPDAFGFINPDEVIRGCHLVPAFAHGPSERVPQSLARHKGEFDDWKYHYVNLYVAF
;
A
#
# COMPACT_ATOMS: atom_id res chain seq x y z
N GLN A 1 2.97 9.19 -31.98
CA GLN A 1 3.91 8.48 -31.09
C GLN A 1 3.71 6.96 -31.09
N CYS A 2 2.52 6.38 -31.33
CA CYS A 2 2.34 4.91 -31.36
C CYS A 2 3.10 4.13 -32.47
N GLU A 3 3.55 4.79 -33.53
CA GLU A 3 4.12 4.09 -34.70
C GLU A 3 5.54 3.55 -34.48
N GLN A 4 6.25 4.01 -33.44
CA GLN A 4 7.64 3.62 -33.15
C GLN A 4 7.77 2.63 -31.97
N GLU A 5 6.80 2.58 -31.06
CA GLU A 5 6.79 1.71 -29.87
C GLU A 5 6.99 0.21 -30.20
N HIS A 6 6.43 -0.25 -31.33
CA HIS A 6 6.59 -1.63 -31.79
C HIS A 6 8.06 -2.00 -32.11
N LYS A 7 8.92 -1.03 -32.43
CA LYS A 7 10.35 -1.26 -32.64
C LYS A 7 11.06 -1.53 -31.31
N GLU A 8 10.64 -0.85 -30.25
CA GLU A 8 11.20 -1.03 -28.90
C GLU A 8 10.81 -2.39 -28.31
N VAL A 9 9.53 -2.76 -28.41
CA VAL A 9 9.05 -4.08 -28.00
C VAL A 9 9.79 -5.20 -28.73
N LYS A 10 10.06 -5.04 -30.04
CA LYS A 10 10.87 -6.00 -30.82
C LYS A 10 12.33 -6.05 -30.37
N ALA A 11 12.93 -4.92 -30.02
CA ALA A 11 14.29 -4.87 -29.49
C ALA A 11 14.39 -5.57 -28.12
N PHE A 12 13.41 -5.39 -27.24
CA PHE A 12 13.34 -6.10 -25.97
C PHE A 12 13.09 -7.59 -26.16
N TYR A 13 12.19 -7.98 -27.07
CA TYR A 13 11.90 -9.38 -27.36
C TYR A 13 13.15 -10.17 -27.77
N GLN A 14 14.06 -9.58 -28.56
CA GLN A 14 15.34 -10.19 -28.94
C GLN A 14 16.25 -10.51 -27.74
N ARG A 15 16.09 -9.79 -26.62
CA ARG A 15 16.88 -9.96 -25.39
C ARG A 15 16.22 -10.92 -24.38
N THR A 16 15.06 -11.49 -24.71
CA THR A 16 14.38 -12.48 -23.88
C THR A 16 14.79 -13.90 -24.25
N ASN A 17 14.55 -14.86 -23.35
CA ASN A 17 14.69 -16.29 -23.66
C ASN A 17 13.48 -16.86 -24.44
N LYS A 18 12.52 -16.00 -24.84
CA LYS A 18 11.28 -16.29 -25.59
C LYS A 18 10.23 -17.14 -24.87
N ASN A 19 10.48 -17.59 -23.64
CA ASN A 19 9.49 -18.23 -22.78
C ASN A 19 8.87 -17.17 -21.86
N ASP A 20 7.54 -17.01 -21.86
CA ASP A 20 6.85 -15.93 -21.13
C ASP A 20 7.49 -14.55 -21.38
N ALA A 21 7.69 -14.22 -22.66
CA ALA A 21 8.46 -13.07 -23.09
C ALA A 21 7.87 -11.73 -22.62
N VAL A 22 6.57 -11.67 -22.32
CA VAL A 22 5.89 -10.45 -21.88
C VAL A 22 6.46 -9.98 -20.54
N GLY A 23 6.55 -10.87 -19.53
CA GLY A 23 7.10 -10.53 -18.23
C GLY A 23 8.57 -10.09 -18.30
N GLN A 24 9.35 -10.73 -19.18
CA GLN A 24 10.76 -10.38 -19.39
C GLN A 24 10.94 -9.03 -20.09
N ILE A 25 10.10 -8.71 -21.08
CA ILE A 25 10.08 -7.41 -21.74
C ILE A 25 9.77 -6.31 -20.71
N THR A 26 8.74 -6.50 -19.88
CA THR A 26 8.38 -5.53 -18.84
C THR A 26 9.51 -5.32 -17.83
N GLN A 27 10.24 -6.37 -17.44
CA GLN A 27 11.41 -6.23 -16.56
C GLN A 27 12.57 -5.49 -17.23
N LEU A 28 12.84 -5.76 -18.51
CA LEU A 28 13.90 -5.08 -19.27
C LEU A 28 13.58 -3.60 -19.47
N GLU A 29 12.33 -3.27 -19.78
CA GLU A 29 11.83 -1.90 -19.91
C GLU A 29 11.99 -1.14 -18.58
N ARG A 30 11.55 -1.73 -17.46
CA ARG A 30 11.74 -1.15 -16.11
C ARG A 30 13.20 -0.91 -15.78
N ARG A 31 14.09 -1.84 -16.16
CA ARG A 31 15.54 -1.74 -15.92
C ARG A 31 16.18 -0.65 -16.78
N GLU A 32 15.78 -0.52 -18.03
CA GLU A 32 16.27 0.52 -18.94
C GLU A 32 15.83 1.91 -18.47
N ALA A 33 14.56 2.07 -18.07
CA ALA A 33 14.06 3.31 -17.48
C ALA A 33 14.85 3.70 -16.21
N ALA A 34 15.18 2.73 -15.34
CA ALA A 34 16.00 2.97 -14.16
C ALA A 34 17.44 3.44 -14.51
N LEU A 35 18.06 2.86 -15.54
CA LEU A 35 19.41 3.23 -15.99
C LEU A 35 19.45 4.61 -16.65
N GLN A 36 18.46 4.94 -17.48
CA GLN A 36 18.33 6.27 -18.07
C GLN A 36 18.13 7.34 -16.97
N LYS A 37 17.37 7.01 -15.92
CA LYS A 37 17.18 7.88 -14.75
C LYS A 37 18.47 8.10 -13.96
N LEU A 38 19.26 7.06 -13.70
CA LEU A 38 20.58 7.19 -13.05
C LEU A 38 21.53 8.06 -13.87
N THR A 39 21.51 7.91 -15.19
CA THR A 39 22.33 8.72 -16.11
C THR A 39 21.92 10.19 -16.05
N ARG A 40 20.62 10.47 -16.02
CA ARG A 40 20.09 11.83 -15.85
C ARG A 40 20.49 12.44 -14.52
N GLN A 41 20.38 11.69 -13.42
CA GLN A 41 20.82 12.15 -12.09
C GLN A 41 22.30 12.46 -12.03
N LYS A 42 23.15 11.62 -12.63
CA LYS A 42 24.59 11.86 -12.74
C LYS A 42 24.89 13.16 -13.50
N ASN A 43 24.15 13.41 -14.58
CA ASN A 43 24.30 14.61 -15.39
C ASN A 43 23.78 15.88 -14.69
N GLU A 44 22.72 15.77 -13.88
CA GLU A 44 22.19 16.87 -13.05
C GLU A 44 23.13 17.19 -11.88
N ALA A 45 23.71 16.18 -11.21
CA ALA A 45 24.70 16.36 -10.16
C ALA A 45 26.02 16.97 -10.68
N ALA A 46 26.43 16.64 -11.90
CA ALA A 46 27.61 17.22 -12.56
C ALA A 46 27.42 18.69 -12.99
N ARG A 47 26.19 19.23 -12.93
CA ARG A 47 25.88 20.64 -13.25
C ARG A 47 25.95 21.58 -12.05
N ILE A 48 26.13 21.05 -10.84
CA ILE A 48 26.29 21.86 -9.62
C ILE A 48 27.79 22.10 -9.40
N PRO A 49 28.29 23.36 -9.39
CA PRO A 49 29.70 23.63 -9.15
C PRO A 49 30.07 23.29 -7.69
N PRO A 50 31.28 22.76 -7.43
CA PRO A 50 31.68 22.37 -6.09
C PRO A 50 31.87 23.59 -5.18
N ILE A 51 31.19 23.59 -4.04
CA ILE A 51 31.47 24.49 -2.92
C ILE A 51 32.82 24.07 -2.29
N ALA A 52 33.68 25.06 -2.07
CA ALA A 52 35.06 24.89 -1.61
C ALA A 52 35.16 24.07 -0.31
N THR A 53 36.01 23.05 -0.35
CA THR A 53 36.44 22.20 0.77
C THR A 53 37.36 22.97 1.71
N VAL A 54 37.03 23.01 3.00
CA VAL A 54 37.99 23.29 4.07
C VAL A 54 38.63 21.96 4.46
N GLU A 55 39.97 21.89 4.40
CA GLU A 55 40.77 20.73 4.76
C GLU A 55 40.81 20.52 6.28
N GLU A 56 40.50 19.32 6.76
CA GLU A 56 40.89 18.83 8.09
C GLU A 56 41.89 17.67 7.95
N PRO A 57 42.89 17.57 8.86
CA PRO A 57 44.02 16.65 8.71
C PRO A 57 43.69 15.22 9.14
N ALA A 58 44.39 14.27 8.52
CA ALA A 58 44.23 12.83 8.69
C ALA A 58 44.54 12.35 10.14
N PRO A 59 43.82 11.33 10.67
CA PRO A 59 44.17 10.75 11.96
C PRO A 59 45.21 9.63 11.80
N GLU A 60 46.21 9.69 12.66
CA GLU A 60 47.27 8.69 12.84
C GLU A 60 46.70 7.36 13.34
N THR A 61 47.23 6.28 12.77
CA THR A 61 46.95 4.89 13.15
C THR A 61 47.55 4.56 14.52
N SER A 62 46.71 4.36 15.54
CA SER A 62 47.08 3.58 16.72
C SER A 62 46.08 2.46 16.97
N GLY A 63 46.60 1.23 17.00
CA GLY A 63 45.80 0.01 17.08
C GLY A 63 45.24 -0.22 18.47
N GLN A 64 43.91 -0.27 18.58
CA GLN A 64 43.23 -0.99 19.64
C GLN A 64 42.20 -1.95 19.03
N LYS A 65 42.46 -3.26 19.19
CA LYS A 65 41.53 -4.34 18.84
C LYS A 65 40.27 -4.25 19.72
N ARG A 66 39.28 -3.47 19.29
CA ARG A 66 37.90 -3.63 19.77
C ARG A 66 37.29 -4.81 19.03
N LYS A 67 36.87 -5.84 19.76
CA LYS A 67 36.07 -6.96 19.25
C LYS A 67 34.89 -6.39 18.46
N ARG A 68 34.92 -6.50 17.13
CA ARG A 68 33.73 -6.34 16.28
C ARG A 68 32.79 -7.48 16.61
N GLY A 69 31.89 -7.27 17.55
CA GLY A 69 30.64 -8.03 17.56
C GLY A 69 29.98 -7.73 16.22
N SER A 70 29.76 -8.77 15.41
CA SER A 70 28.93 -8.68 14.21
C SER A 70 27.51 -8.35 14.67
N GLN A 71 27.21 -7.07 14.81
CA GLN A 71 25.83 -6.62 14.83
C GLN A 71 25.32 -6.79 13.40
N THR A 72 24.70 -7.92 13.13
CA THR A 72 23.73 -8.03 12.04
C THR A 72 22.78 -6.84 12.19
N PRO A 73 22.58 -5.99 11.17
CA PRO A 73 21.62 -4.91 11.27
C PRO A 73 20.25 -5.51 11.62
N ALA A 74 19.58 -4.93 12.62
CA ALA A 74 18.24 -5.36 13.02
C ALA A 74 17.36 -5.39 11.76
N LYS A 75 16.71 -6.54 11.51
CA LYS A 75 15.89 -6.73 10.32
C LYS A 75 14.69 -5.77 10.42
N GLU A 76 14.68 -4.74 9.56
CA GLU A 76 13.58 -3.78 9.44
C GLU A 76 12.25 -4.52 9.28
N ILE A 77 11.30 -4.24 10.17
CA ILE A 77 10.01 -4.94 10.22
C ILE A 77 9.05 -4.24 9.26
N LEU A 78 8.90 -4.78 8.05
CA LEU A 78 7.95 -4.26 7.07
C LEU A 78 6.49 -4.57 7.44
N PRO A 79 5.53 -3.77 6.95
CA PRO A 79 4.09 -4.04 7.11
C PRO A 79 3.64 -5.31 6.37
N THR A 80 4.41 -5.78 5.38
CA THR A 80 4.10 -6.98 4.60
C THR A 80 4.81 -8.23 5.12
N VAL A 81 4.20 -9.40 4.87
CA VAL A 81 4.80 -10.71 5.15
C VAL A 81 5.54 -11.21 3.91
N ASP A 82 6.75 -11.75 4.11
CA ASP A 82 7.61 -12.25 3.02
C ASP A 82 6.93 -13.40 2.24
N PHE A 83 7.30 -13.58 0.98
CA PHE A 83 6.78 -14.67 0.16
C PHE A 83 7.18 -16.04 0.66
N VAL A 84 8.38 -16.16 1.21
CA VAL A 84 8.93 -17.44 1.71
C VAL A 84 8.18 -17.93 2.94
N GLU A 85 7.57 -17.02 3.69
CA GLU A 85 6.80 -17.36 4.88
C GLU A 85 5.49 -18.07 4.51
N SER A 86 5.22 -19.16 5.23
CA SER A 86 4.02 -19.95 5.06
C SER A 86 2.89 -19.39 5.92
N GLU A 87 1.79 -19.02 5.26
CA GLU A 87 0.53 -18.65 5.88
C GLU A 87 -0.60 -19.17 4.99
N SER A 88 -0.88 -20.46 5.10
CA SER A 88 -1.89 -21.11 4.28
C SER A 88 -3.29 -20.69 4.74
N LEU A 89 -4.06 -20.10 3.83
CA LEU A 89 -5.48 -19.84 4.03
C LEU A 89 -6.30 -21.04 3.56
N PRO A 90 -7.13 -21.65 4.42
CA PRO A 90 -8.04 -22.72 4.00
C PRO A 90 -9.04 -22.21 2.97
N TYR A 91 -9.78 -23.13 2.37
CA TYR A 91 -10.87 -22.79 1.47
C TYR A 91 -11.87 -21.85 2.16
N THR A 92 -12.24 -20.77 1.47
CA THR A 92 -13.26 -19.82 1.94
C THR A 92 -14.59 -20.21 1.33
N PRO A 93 -15.64 -20.49 2.13
CA PRO A 93 -16.99 -20.70 1.61
C PRO A 93 -17.48 -19.48 0.81
N PRO A 94 -18.24 -19.65 -0.28
CA PRO A 94 -18.72 -18.53 -1.11
C PRO A 94 -19.64 -17.53 -0.40
N GLU A 95 -20.23 -17.92 0.74
CA GLU A 95 -21.13 -17.09 1.55
C GLU A 95 -20.37 -16.09 2.43
N VAL A 96 -19.09 -16.36 2.70
CA VAL A 96 -18.23 -15.47 3.47
C VAL A 96 -17.66 -14.42 2.54
N HIS A 97 -17.91 -13.14 2.81
CA HIS A 97 -17.47 -12.05 1.92
C HIS A 97 -15.94 -11.93 1.85
N PHE A 98 -15.25 -11.99 2.99
CA PHE A 98 -13.80 -11.87 3.04
C PHE A 98 -13.14 -12.93 3.94
N HIS A 99 -11.87 -13.24 3.67
CA HIS A 99 -11.08 -14.14 4.50
C HIS A 99 -9.64 -13.65 4.63
N ILE A 100 -9.21 -13.48 5.89
CA ILE A 100 -7.85 -13.17 6.32
C ILE A 100 -7.45 -14.20 7.38
N SER A 101 -6.16 -14.51 7.46
CA SER A 101 -5.61 -15.41 8.47
C SER A 101 -5.77 -14.83 9.87
N MET A 102 -6.08 -15.68 10.84
CA MET A 102 -6.08 -15.32 12.27
C MET A 102 -4.82 -15.84 12.99
N SER A 103 -3.77 -16.19 12.23
CA SER A 103 -2.50 -16.63 12.79
C SER A 103 -1.84 -15.52 13.60
N ARG A 104 -1.28 -15.87 14.76
CA ARG A 104 -0.57 -14.93 15.63
C ARG A 104 0.96 -14.96 15.46
N ASN A 105 1.45 -15.67 14.44
CA ASN A 105 2.87 -15.93 14.23
C ASN A 105 3.65 -14.65 13.87
N PHE A 106 3.11 -13.82 13.00
CA PHE A 106 3.80 -12.63 12.47
C PHE A 106 3.35 -11.35 13.17
N HIS A 107 3.70 -11.20 14.45
CA HIS A 107 3.36 -10.00 15.22
C HIS A 107 4.50 -8.98 15.28
N CYS A 108 4.15 -7.72 15.51
CA CYS A 108 5.07 -6.68 15.99
C CYS A 108 4.43 -5.87 17.12
N ASN A 109 5.26 -5.20 17.93
CA ASN A 109 4.78 -4.27 18.94
C ASN A 109 4.53 -2.90 18.28
N ILE A 110 3.32 -2.37 18.39
CA ILE A 110 2.90 -1.16 17.66
C ILE A 110 3.76 0.06 17.99
N PRO A 111 3.96 0.47 19.27
CA PRO A 111 4.82 1.62 19.58
C PRO A 111 6.25 1.49 19.06
N MET A 112 6.86 0.31 19.20
CA MET A 112 8.22 0.06 18.73
C MET A 112 8.29 0.14 17.20
N TRP A 113 7.33 -0.49 16.51
CA TRP A 113 7.24 -0.47 15.06
C TRP A 113 7.04 0.96 14.52
N LEU A 114 6.21 1.78 15.16
CA LEU A 114 6.03 3.18 14.77
C LEU A 114 7.29 4.02 15.01
N ASN A 115 8.01 3.75 16.10
CA ASN A 115 9.28 4.42 16.38
C ASN A 115 10.36 4.06 15.36
N ASP A 116 10.43 2.80 14.93
CA ASP A 116 11.41 2.34 13.92
C ASP A 116 11.18 2.99 12.55
N HIS A 117 9.94 3.43 12.26
CA HIS A 117 9.57 4.11 11.02
C HIS A 117 9.22 5.60 11.24
N ALA A 118 9.74 6.19 12.32
CA ALA A 118 9.50 7.59 12.63
C ALA A 118 9.97 8.50 11.49
N GLY A 119 9.12 9.44 11.09
CA GLY A 119 9.37 10.36 9.98
C GLY A 119 8.78 9.93 8.63
N ASP A 120 8.22 8.72 8.53
CA ASP A 120 7.43 8.33 7.36
C ASP A 120 6.03 8.99 7.41
N PRO A 121 5.59 9.69 6.34
CA PRO A 121 4.25 10.27 6.27
C PRO A 121 3.13 9.26 6.49
N ALA A 122 3.33 7.99 6.10
CA ALA A 122 2.31 6.96 6.24
C ALA A 122 1.99 6.63 7.71
N VAL A 123 2.99 6.73 8.60
CA VAL A 123 2.79 6.42 10.04
C VAL A 123 2.31 7.62 10.85
N ALA A 124 2.20 8.80 10.22
CA ALA A 124 1.63 9.98 10.86
C ALA A 124 0.18 9.70 11.30
N ASP A 125 -0.09 9.98 12.58
CA ASP A 125 -1.39 9.73 13.22
C ASP A 125 -1.91 8.29 13.15
N PHE A 126 -1.02 7.31 12.94
CA PHE A 126 -1.39 5.90 12.80
C PHE A 126 -2.22 5.38 13.98
N LEU A 127 -1.76 5.59 15.22
CA LEU A 127 -2.44 5.08 16.42
C LEU A 127 -3.80 5.75 16.67
N PRO A 128 -3.92 7.10 16.63
CA PRO A 128 -5.21 7.77 16.72
C PRO A 128 -6.22 7.27 15.68
N LYS A 129 -5.82 7.18 14.41
CA LYS A 129 -6.67 6.67 13.32
C LYS A 129 -7.02 5.19 13.48
N LEU A 130 -6.10 4.38 13.98
CA LEU A 130 -6.35 2.96 14.21
C LEU A 130 -7.38 2.77 15.32
N ARG A 131 -7.24 3.49 16.43
CA ARG A 131 -8.21 3.42 17.54
C ARG A 131 -9.58 3.91 17.12
N GLU A 132 -9.65 4.99 16.33
CA GLU A 132 -10.89 5.48 15.73
C GLU A 132 -11.58 4.37 14.93
N HIS A 133 -10.86 3.79 13.96
CA HIS A 133 -11.37 2.73 13.10
C HIS A 133 -11.84 1.51 13.90
N LEU A 134 -11.01 1.02 14.83
CA LEU A 134 -11.36 -0.13 15.66
C LEU A 134 -12.57 0.16 16.56
N LEU A 135 -12.71 1.38 17.08
CA LEU A 135 -13.84 1.76 17.91
C LEU A 135 -15.13 1.82 17.09
N SER A 136 -15.08 2.38 15.89
CA SER A 136 -16.19 2.33 14.92
C SER A 136 -16.61 0.89 14.68
N ARG A 137 -15.65 -0.03 14.46
CA ARG A 137 -15.94 -1.46 14.21
C ARG A 137 -16.57 -2.17 15.40
N VAL A 138 -16.19 -1.81 16.63
CA VAL A 138 -16.76 -2.39 17.84
C VAL A 138 -18.19 -1.89 18.08
N LEU A 139 -18.43 -0.59 17.88
CA LEU A 139 -19.72 0.04 18.16
C LEU A 139 -20.74 -0.14 17.02
N HIS A 140 -20.26 -0.11 15.78
CA HIS A 140 -21.06 -0.17 14.56
C HIS A 140 -20.44 -1.14 13.54
N PRO A 141 -20.65 -2.46 13.71
CA PRO A 141 -19.98 -3.48 12.88
C PRO A 141 -20.21 -3.37 11.37
N THR A 142 -21.34 -2.77 10.96
CA THR A 142 -21.80 -2.65 9.56
C THR A 142 -21.60 -1.26 8.97
N TRP A 143 -20.96 -0.33 9.68
CA TRP A 143 -20.86 1.06 9.28
C TRP A 143 -19.43 1.56 9.46
N SER A 144 -18.90 2.21 8.43
CA SER A 144 -17.66 2.96 8.52
C SER A 144 -17.94 4.45 8.54
N GLY A 145 -17.41 5.09 9.58
CA GLY A 145 -17.52 6.52 9.75
C GLY A 145 -16.58 7.31 8.83
N ASN A 146 -16.68 8.63 8.94
CA ASN A 146 -15.76 9.60 8.36
C ASN A 146 -14.40 9.66 9.10
N GLY A 147 -14.24 8.92 10.21
CA GLY A 147 -12.99 8.79 10.94
C GLY A 147 -12.72 9.92 11.93
N ARG A 148 -13.76 10.64 12.37
CA ARG A 148 -13.68 11.78 13.32
C ARG A 148 -14.87 11.81 14.28
N GLU A 149 -15.50 10.67 14.50
CA GLU A 149 -16.68 10.53 15.34
C GLU A 149 -16.37 10.57 16.84
N TYR A 150 -15.21 10.06 17.25
CA TYR A 150 -14.94 9.78 18.65
C TYR A 150 -13.93 10.74 19.30
N THR A 151 -14.19 11.08 20.56
CA THR A 151 -13.24 11.90 21.33
C THR A 151 -11.98 11.10 21.68
N PRO A 152 -10.86 11.77 22.01
CA PRO A 152 -9.67 11.08 22.49
C PRO A 152 -9.92 10.20 23.72
N GLU A 153 -10.82 10.61 24.61
CA GLU A 153 -11.21 9.88 25.82
C GLU A 153 -11.99 8.61 25.49
N GLU A 154 -12.85 8.66 24.47
CA GLU A 154 -13.57 7.48 23.98
C GLU A 154 -12.62 6.48 23.32
N ARG A 155 -11.73 6.95 22.45
CA ARG A 155 -10.68 6.13 21.84
C ARG A 155 -9.76 5.49 22.87
N ALA A 156 -9.51 6.15 24.01
CA ALA A 156 -8.68 5.61 25.09
C ALA A 156 -9.33 4.42 25.82
N LYS A 157 -10.65 4.25 25.73
CA LYS A 157 -11.35 3.07 26.27
C LYS A 157 -11.08 1.81 25.46
N LEU A 158 -10.58 1.94 24.23
CA LEU A 158 -10.21 0.82 23.38
C LEU A 158 -8.77 0.38 23.66
N LEU A 159 -8.62 -0.84 24.18
CA LEU A 159 -7.33 -1.43 24.53
C LEU A 159 -6.92 -2.45 23.48
N ILE A 160 -5.74 -2.26 22.89
CA ILE A 160 -5.10 -3.25 22.02
C ILE A 160 -4.28 -4.20 22.90
N VAL A 161 -4.63 -5.48 22.88
CA VAL A 161 -3.99 -6.49 23.75
C VAL A 161 -2.50 -6.58 23.44
N ASN A 162 -1.67 -6.40 24.48
CA ASN A 162 -0.21 -6.43 24.41
C ASN A 162 0.42 -5.42 23.43
N ASN A 163 -0.33 -4.42 22.95
CA ASN A 163 0.08 -3.54 21.85
C ASN A 163 0.58 -4.33 20.62
N ARG A 164 -0.01 -5.51 20.36
CA ARG A 164 0.44 -6.39 19.27
C ARG A 164 -0.38 -6.16 18.01
N LEU A 165 0.32 -5.99 16.89
CA LEU A 165 -0.21 -5.97 15.55
C LEU A 165 0.19 -7.26 14.85
N TYR A 166 -0.79 -8.05 14.40
CA TYR A 166 -0.56 -9.27 13.64
C TYR A 166 -0.66 -8.97 12.15
N ARG A 167 0.31 -9.45 11.37
CA ARG A 167 0.47 -9.14 9.95
C ARG A 167 0.18 -10.36 9.11
N HIS A 168 -0.50 -10.14 7.98
CA HIS A 168 -0.93 -11.20 7.08
C HIS A 168 -0.46 -10.97 5.66
N LYS A 169 -0.31 -12.09 4.95
CA LYS A 169 0.18 -12.13 3.58
C LYS A 169 -0.91 -11.81 2.55
N VAL A 170 -2.14 -12.27 2.80
CA VAL A 170 -3.20 -12.32 1.79
C VAL A 170 -4.56 -11.94 2.39
N LEU A 171 -5.31 -11.15 1.64
CA LEU A 171 -6.76 -10.97 1.78
C LEU A 171 -7.46 -11.67 0.61
N ARG A 172 -8.47 -12.49 0.88
CA ARG A 172 -9.37 -13.03 -0.14
C ARG A 172 -10.73 -12.36 -0.05
N ILE A 173 -11.28 -11.94 -1.19
CA ILE A 173 -12.64 -11.38 -1.29
C ILE A 173 -13.45 -12.23 -2.25
N ASN A 174 -14.57 -12.76 -1.77
CA ASN A 174 -15.56 -13.42 -2.58
C ASN A 174 -16.55 -12.38 -3.10
N TYR A 175 -16.81 -12.39 -4.40
CA TYR A 175 -17.74 -11.45 -5.02
C TYR A 175 -18.63 -12.18 -6.02
N THR A 176 -19.74 -11.53 -6.35
CA THR A 176 -20.63 -11.99 -7.42
C THR A 176 -20.34 -11.17 -8.67
N SER A 177 -19.96 -11.83 -9.75
CA SER A 177 -19.77 -11.19 -11.05
C SER A 177 -21.10 -10.81 -11.69
N TYR A 178 -21.06 -9.97 -12.72
CA TYR A 178 -22.26 -9.51 -13.45
C TYR A 178 -23.09 -10.66 -14.05
N ASP A 179 -22.48 -11.77 -14.43
CA ASP A 179 -23.14 -12.98 -14.92
C ASP A 179 -23.61 -13.91 -13.79
N LEU A 180 -23.73 -13.37 -12.56
CA LEU A 180 -24.20 -14.04 -11.34
C LEU A 180 -23.35 -15.26 -10.93
N ARG A 181 -22.08 -15.28 -11.35
CA ARG A 181 -21.12 -16.29 -10.91
C ARG A 181 -20.40 -15.84 -9.65
N ARG A 182 -19.97 -16.81 -8.86
CA ARG A 182 -19.09 -16.54 -7.70
C ARG A 182 -17.64 -16.49 -8.17
N GLY A 183 -16.98 -15.39 -7.87
CA GLY A 183 -15.55 -15.18 -8.06
C GLY A 183 -14.85 -14.98 -6.72
N GLN A 184 -13.54 -15.15 -6.71
CA GLN A 184 -12.70 -14.85 -5.56
C GLN A 184 -11.45 -14.14 -6.04
N ASP A 185 -11.20 -12.94 -5.52
CA ASP A 185 -9.96 -12.21 -5.75
C ASP A 185 -9.00 -12.45 -4.58
N SER A 186 -7.70 -12.56 -4.87
CA SER A 186 -6.65 -12.79 -3.86
C SER A 186 -5.65 -11.65 -3.87
N MET A 187 -5.78 -10.72 -2.92
CA MET A 187 -4.95 -9.53 -2.83
C MET A 187 -3.76 -9.75 -1.90
N ASN A 188 -2.60 -9.37 -2.39
CA ASN A 188 -1.34 -9.40 -1.65
C ASN A 188 -0.73 -8.00 -1.73
N PRO A 189 -0.47 -7.32 -0.60
CA PRO A 189 0.13 -5.98 -0.55
C PRO A 189 1.49 -5.83 -1.26
N ARG A 190 2.06 -6.90 -1.82
CA ARG A 190 3.32 -6.87 -2.59
C ARG A 190 3.14 -7.00 -4.10
N THR A 191 2.00 -7.50 -4.59
CA THR A 191 1.81 -7.82 -6.02
C THR A 191 0.47 -7.40 -6.59
N HIS A 192 -0.61 -7.50 -5.82
CA HIS A 192 -1.98 -7.14 -6.23
C HIS A 192 -2.65 -6.42 -5.06
N ALA A 193 -2.18 -5.20 -4.83
CA ALA A 193 -2.53 -4.42 -3.64
C ALA A 193 -3.71 -3.46 -3.87
N ASP A 194 -4.13 -3.25 -5.11
CA ASP A 194 -5.13 -2.24 -5.44
C ASP A 194 -6.54 -2.81 -5.28
N ILE A 195 -7.38 -2.07 -4.56
CA ILE A 195 -8.74 -2.46 -4.18
C ILE A 195 -9.75 -1.41 -4.63
N MET A 196 -11.00 -1.84 -4.82
CA MET A 196 -12.12 -0.95 -5.10
C MET A 196 -13.22 -1.10 -4.06
N MET A 197 -13.82 0.03 -3.69
CA MET A 197 -14.92 0.15 -2.74
C MET A 197 -16.02 1.03 -3.32
N LEU A 198 -17.18 1.04 -2.68
CA LEU A 198 -18.25 1.96 -3.05
C LEU A 198 -17.85 3.39 -2.67
N ALA A 199 -18.06 4.34 -3.58
CA ALA A 199 -17.91 5.75 -3.25
C ALA A 199 -19.02 6.18 -2.26
N PRO A 200 -18.73 7.13 -1.34
CA PRO A 200 -19.78 7.73 -0.50
C PRO A 200 -20.92 8.30 -1.35
N GLU A 201 -22.16 8.17 -0.89
CA GLU A 201 -23.35 8.66 -1.61
C GLU A 201 -23.29 10.17 -1.88
N ASP A 202 -22.69 10.93 -0.96
CA ASP A 202 -22.48 12.37 -1.08
C ASP A 202 -21.26 12.77 -1.93
N SER A 203 -20.66 11.81 -2.64
CA SER A 203 -19.52 12.12 -3.51
C SER A 203 -19.94 13.11 -4.60
N ALA A 204 -19.18 14.20 -4.73
CA ALA A 204 -19.43 15.26 -5.73
C ALA A 204 -19.38 14.76 -7.19
N ASP A 205 -18.93 13.52 -7.39
CA ASP A 205 -18.68 12.89 -8.68
C ASP A 205 -19.77 11.85 -8.98
N ALA A 206 -21.01 12.31 -9.19
CA ALA A 206 -22.20 11.46 -9.43
C ALA A 206 -22.06 10.46 -10.60
N ASP A 207 -21.12 10.71 -11.52
CA ASP A 207 -20.81 9.83 -12.66
C ASP A 207 -19.80 8.72 -12.33
N HIS A 208 -19.23 8.67 -11.12
CA HIS A 208 -18.22 7.68 -10.71
C HIS A 208 -18.55 6.98 -9.38
N THR A 209 -18.96 5.72 -9.48
CA THR A 209 -19.53 4.95 -8.37
C THR A 209 -18.51 4.40 -7.36
N PHE A 210 -17.21 4.38 -7.69
CA PHE A 210 -16.22 3.64 -6.92
C PHE A 210 -15.09 4.53 -6.41
N THR A 211 -14.53 4.15 -5.26
CA THR A 211 -13.26 4.67 -4.73
C THR A 211 -12.21 3.58 -4.78
N TYR A 212 -10.94 3.97 -4.78
CA TYR A 212 -9.82 3.04 -4.88
C TYR A 212 -8.78 3.33 -3.82
N ALA A 213 -8.12 2.28 -3.38
CA ALA A 213 -7.00 2.38 -2.47
C ALA A 213 -5.95 1.32 -2.80
N ARG A 214 -4.71 1.57 -2.39
CA ARG A 214 -3.61 0.60 -2.42
C ARG A 214 -3.37 0.08 -1.01
N VAL A 215 -3.46 -1.22 -0.83
CA VAL A 215 -3.20 -1.89 0.45
C VAL A 215 -1.70 -1.89 0.74
N ILE A 216 -1.33 -1.29 1.86
CA ILE A 216 0.03 -1.26 2.39
C ILE A 216 0.29 -2.49 3.26
N GLY A 217 -0.70 -2.88 4.06
CA GLY A 217 -0.64 -4.05 4.94
C GLY A 217 -2.01 -4.61 5.28
N VAL A 218 -2.06 -5.93 5.47
CA VAL A 218 -3.23 -6.66 5.98
C VAL A 218 -2.94 -7.04 7.41
N PHE A 219 -3.81 -6.64 8.34
CA PHE A 219 -3.56 -6.83 9.76
C PHE A 219 -4.78 -7.36 10.51
N HIS A 220 -4.55 -7.92 11.69
CA HIS A 220 -5.55 -7.93 12.74
C HIS A 220 -4.93 -7.55 14.08
N VAL A 221 -5.78 -7.13 15.02
CA VAL A 221 -5.43 -6.88 16.41
C VAL A 221 -6.48 -7.49 17.33
N ASP A 222 -6.04 -7.97 18.49
CA ASP A 222 -6.93 -8.40 19.57
C ASP A 222 -7.33 -7.14 20.38
N VAL A 223 -8.63 -6.85 20.49
CA VAL A 223 -9.15 -5.61 21.10
C VAL A 223 -10.05 -5.92 22.30
N ILE A 224 -9.95 -5.10 23.34
CA ILE A 224 -10.88 -5.07 24.48
C ILE A 224 -11.48 -3.66 24.56
N HIS A 225 -12.81 -3.56 24.59
CA HIS A 225 -13.51 -2.31 24.82
C HIS A 225 -13.79 -2.17 26.33
N ASN A 226 -13.01 -1.32 26.99
CA ASN A 226 -13.03 -1.14 28.44
C ASN A 226 -14.15 -0.18 28.87
N VAL A 227 -15.39 -0.69 28.89
CA VAL A 227 -16.56 0.03 29.41
C VAL A 227 -17.13 -0.68 30.63
N VAL A 228 -17.69 0.11 31.55
CA VAL A 228 -18.29 -0.40 32.78
C VAL A 228 -19.39 -1.39 32.44
N GLY A 229 -19.28 -2.61 32.95
CA GLY A 229 -20.25 -3.69 32.73
C GLY A 229 -20.00 -4.56 31.49
N ALA A 230 -19.00 -4.26 30.66
CA ALA A 230 -18.61 -5.16 29.57
C ALA A 230 -17.63 -6.24 30.03
N SER A 231 -17.73 -7.41 29.42
CA SER A 231 -16.75 -8.49 29.60
C SER A 231 -15.40 -8.10 28.98
N PRO A 232 -14.26 -8.35 29.65
CA PRO A 232 -12.93 -8.05 29.13
C PRO A 232 -12.48 -9.05 28.04
N THR A 233 -13.41 -9.61 27.28
CA THR A 233 -13.10 -10.61 26.26
C THR A 233 -12.45 -9.92 25.07
N ALA A 234 -11.25 -10.38 24.73
CA ALA A 234 -10.54 -9.89 23.56
C ALA A 234 -11.20 -10.40 22.27
N VAL A 235 -11.50 -9.49 21.35
CA VAL A 235 -12.06 -9.80 20.04
C VAL A 235 -11.02 -9.49 18.96
N PRO A 236 -10.67 -10.45 18.09
CA PRO A 236 -9.79 -10.18 16.96
C PRO A 236 -10.54 -9.37 15.89
N ILE A 237 -10.00 -8.21 15.53
CA ILE A 237 -10.58 -7.34 14.48
C ILE A 237 -9.58 -7.23 13.33
N PRO A 238 -9.90 -7.78 12.14
CA PRO A 238 -9.09 -7.59 10.95
C PRO A 238 -9.35 -6.23 10.30
N PHE A 239 -8.30 -5.63 9.74
CA PHE A 239 -8.37 -4.36 9.02
C PHE A 239 -7.27 -4.25 7.98
N LEU A 240 -7.48 -3.37 7.01
CA LEU A 240 -6.51 -3.05 5.97
C LEU A 240 -5.92 -1.67 6.25
N TRP A 241 -4.61 -1.52 6.15
CA TRP A 241 -3.96 -0.21 6.13
C TRP A 241 -3.65 0.16 4.69
N VAL A 242 -4.08 1.33 4.26
CA VAL A 242 -4.10 1.70 2.84
C VAL A 242 -3.58 3.10 2.56
N ARG A 243 -3.23 3.34 1.29
CA ARG A 243 -3.03 4.65 0.68
C ARG A 243 -4.15 4.92 -0.33
N ASN A 244 -4.86 6.03 -0.16
CA ASN A 244 -6.05 6.33 -0.95
C ASN A 244 -5.73 6.98 -2.30
N PHE A 245 -6.55 6.68 -3.29
CA PHE A 245 -6.59 7.41 -4.56
C PHE A 245 -7.77 8.38 -4.58
N ARG A 246 -7.65 9.44 -5.39
CA ARG A 246 -8.74 10.34 -5.75
C ARG A 246 -8.91 10.42 -7.26
N LEU A 247 -10.13 10.73 -7.70
CA LEU A 247 -10.44 10.95 -9.10
C LEU A 247 -9.78 12.23 -9.62
N ASP A 248 -9.14 12.15 -10.78
CA ASP A 248 -8.66 13.35 -11.48
C ASP A 248 -9.83 14.05 -12.17
N ARG A 249 -10.36 15.07 -11.49
CA ARG A 249 -11.48 15.89 -11.97
C ARG A 249 -11.18 16.71 -13.21
N SER A 250 -9.90 16.92 -13.55
CA SER A 250 -9.52 17.59 -14.81
C SER A 250 -9.72 16.68 -16.03
N PHE A 251 -9.84 15.36 -15.82
CA PHE A 251 -9.95 14.38 -16.88
C PHE A 251 -11.37 13.83 -17.02
N LYS A 252 -11.95 13.98 -18.21
CA LYS A 252 -13.27 13.41 -18.52
C LYS A 252 -13.14 11.95 -18.98
N GLY A 253 -13.20 11.03 -18.01
CA GLY A 253 -13.31 9.59 -18.23
C GLY A 253 -14.76 9.10 -18.35
N GLY A 254 -14.92 7.79 -18.54
CA GLY A 254 -16.20 7.09 -18.50
C GLY A 254 -16.70 6.59 -19.85
N PHE A 255 -17.74 5.76 -19.80
CA PHE A 255 -18.31 5.07 -20.97
C PHE A 255 -18.75 6.03 -22.09
N ARG A 256 -19.43 7.14 -21.74
CA ARG A 256 -19.85 8.17 -22.71
C ARG A 256 -18.67 8.79 -23.45
N LYS A 257 -17.49 8.85 -22.82
CA LYS A 257 -16.26 9.40 -23.39
C LYS A 257 -15.36 8.34 -24.01
N ARG A 258 -15.69 7.05 -23.87
CA ARG A 258 -14.89 5.90 -24.33
C ARG A 258 -13.44 5.98 -23.83
N ARG A 259 -13.26 6.42 -22.58
CA ARG A 259 -11.95 6.60 -21.93
C ARG A 259 -12.03 6.03 -20.52
N LEU A 260 -10.96 5.36 -20.09
CA LEU A 260 -10.84 4.88 -18.71
C LEU A 260 -10.82 6.08 -17.75
N HIS A 261 -11.39 5.91 -16.54
CA HIS A 261 -11.25 6.94 -15.51
C HIS A 261 -9.77 7.08 -15.12
N ARG A 262 -9.37 8.31 -14.84
CA ARG A 262 -8.01 8.65 -14.41
C ARG A 262 -8.03 9.04 -12.94
N ILE A 263 -7.14 8.46 -12.16
CA ILE A 263 -7.01 8.69 -10.72
C ILE A 263 -5.57 9.02 -10.38
N GLU A 264 -5.34 9.63 -9.23
CA GLU A 264 -4.02 9.92 -8.66
C GLU A 264 -4.01 9.59 -7.17
N PHE A 265 -2.83 9.40 -6.59
CA PHE A 265 -2.73 9.28 -5.14
C PHE A 265 -3.20 10.59 -4.48
N VAL A 266 -3.91 10.46 -3.37
CA VAL A 266 -4.16 11.59 -2.50
C VAL A 266 -2.80 12.09 -1.97
N PRO A 267 -2.52 13.42 -2.03
CA PRO A 267 -1.24 13.97 -1.57
C PRO A 267 -0.97 13.63 -0.10
N GLU A 268 0.28 13.31 0.26
CA GLU A 268 0.62 12.85 1.63
C GLU A 268 0.41 13.91 2.72
N SER A 269 0.32 15.19 2.34
CA SER A 269 -0.06 16.28 3.23
C SER A 269 -1.53 16.26 3.61
N ASP A 270 -2.35 15.54 2.85
CA ASP A 270 -3.78 15.40 3.10
C ASP A 270 -3.99 14.36 4.22
N PRO A 271 -4.74 14.70 5.29
CA PRO A 271 -5.05 13.77 6.36
C PRO A 271 -5.69 12.46 5.88
N ASP A 272 -6.38 12.47 4.73
CA ASP A 272 -7.11 11.32 4.22
C ASP A 272 -6.27 10.48 3.23
N ALA A 273 -4.98 10.81 3.05
CA ALA A 273 -4.07 10.06 2.17
C ALA A 273 -3.84 8.63 2.65
N PHE A 274 -3.77 8.44 3.96
CA PHE A 274 -3.56 7.15 4.62
C PHE A 274 -4.67 6.88 5.61
N GLY A 275 -5.18 5.66 5.60
CA GLY A 275 -6.31 5.28 6.44
C GLY A 275 -6.44 3.78 6.63
N PHE A 276 -7.51 3.41 7.34
CA PHE A 276 -7.85 2.02 7.61
C PHE A 276 -9.21 1.69 6.98
N ILE A 277 -9.30 0.52 6.37
CA ILE A 277 -10.50 0.02 5.71
C ILE A 277 -10.92 -1.30 6.35
N ASN A 278 -12.24 -1.43 6.53
CA ASN A 278 -12.85 -2.71 6.85
C ASN A 278 -12.73 -3.63 5.64
N PRO A 279 -12.18 -4.85 5.77
CA PRO A 279 -12.14 -5.81 4.67
C PRO A 279 -13.51 -6.07 4.04
N ASP A 280 -14.60 -5.90 4.81
CA ASP A 280 -15.97 -6.09 4.36
C ASP A 280 -16.47 -4.99 3.39
N GLU A 281 -15.85 -3.80 3.39
CA GLU A 281 -16.15 -2.71 2.45
C GLU A 281 -15.50 -2.91 1.08
N VAL A 282 -14.54 -3.83 0.98
CA VAL A 282 -13.86 -4.12 -0.27
C VAL A 282 -14.82 -4.88 -1.16
N ILE A 283 -15.12 -4.31 -2.33
CA ILE A 283 -15.95 -4.99 -3.33
C ILE A 283 -15.14 -6.09 -4.01
N ARG A 284 -13.92 -5.74 -4.45
CA ARG A 284 -13.00 -6.63 -5.17
C ARG A 284 -11.61 -6.00 -5.34
N GLY A 285 -10.65 -6.78 -5.84
CA GLY A 285 -9.39 -6.26 -6.33
C GLY A 285 -9.58 -5.49 -7.64
N CYS A 286 -8.76 -4.47 -7.89
CA CYS A 286 -8.82 -3.72 -9.14
C CYS A 286 -7.44 -3.67 -9.82
N HIS A 287 -7.46 -3.46 -11.14
CA HIS A 287 -6.24 -3.28 -11.92
C HIS A 287 -6.08 -1.82 -12.31
N LEU A 288 -5.11 -1.16 -11.67
CA LEU A 288 -4.74 0.22 -11.95
C LEU A 288 -3.52 0.25 -12.87
N VAL A 289 -3.69 0.81 -14.07
CA VAL A 289 -2.63 0.88 -15.06
C VAL A 289 -1.94 2.24 -14.95
N PRO A 290 -0.63 2.32 -14.67
CA PRO A 290 0.10 3.56 -14.70
C PRO A 290 -0.10 4.34 -16.02
N ALA A 291 -0.36 5.64 -15.91
CA ALA A 291 -0.47 6.51 -17.07
C ALA A 291 0.93 7.01 -17.49
N PHE A 292 1.73 6.10 -18.07
CA PHE A 292 3.15 6.30 -18.39
C PHE A 292 3.46 7.63 -19.10
N ALA A 293 2.56 8.09 -19.99
CA ALA A 293 2.69 9.33 -20.74
C ALA A 293 2.79 10.61 -19.87
N HIS A 294 2.36 10.56 -18.60
CA HIS A 294 2.41 11.69 -17.68
C HIS A 294 3.64 11.69 -16.77
N GLY A 295 4.47 10.64 -16.86
CA GLY A 295 5.67 10.50 -16.03
C GLY A 295 5.36 10.23 -14.55
N PRO A 296 6.43 10.14 -13.74
CA PRO A 296 6.32 9.98 -12.30
C PRO A 296 5.75 11.24 -11.63
N SER A 297 5.19 11.06 -10.43
CA SER A 297 4.89 12.18 -9.53
C SER A 297 6.17 12.88 -9.08
N GLU A 298 6.03 14.02 -8.39
CA GLU A 298 7.17 14.64 -7.72
C GLU A 298 7.87 13.64 -6.79
N ARG A 299 9.19 13.78 -6.66
CA ARG A 299 10.04 12.82 -5.98
C ARG A 299 9.77 12.84 -4.48
N VAL A 300 8.97 11.89 -4.03
CA VAL A 300 8.69 11.67 -2.61
C VAL A 300 9.77 10.78 -1.99
N PRO A 301 10.19 11.01 -0.73
CA PRO A 301 11.07 10.09 0.02
C PRO A 301 10.59 8.63 -0.01
N GLN A 302 11.48 7.71 0.37
CA GLN A 302 11.08 6.31 0.57
C GLN A 302 10.03 6.25 1.69
N SER A 303 8.91 5.58 1.41
CA SER A 303 7.82 5.37 2.36
C SER A 303 7.42 3.89 2.38
N LEU A 304 6.94 3.42 3.54
CA LEU A 304 6.29 2.13 3.76
C LEU A 304 5.12 1.88 2.81
N ALA A 305 4.48 2.95 2.32
CA ALA A 305 3.37 2.87 1.39
C ALA A 305 3.78 2.61 -0.06
N ARG A 306 5.09 2.49 -0.34
CA ARG A 306 5.64 2.19 -1.67
C ARG A 306 6.12 0.75 -1.76
N HIS A 307 5.91 0.09 -2.91
CA HIS A 307 6.45 -1.25 -3.10
C HIS A 307 7.98 -1.26 -3.16
N LYS A 308 8.57 -2.32 -2.62
CA LYS A 308 10.01 -2.52 -2.62
C LYS A 308 10.54 -2.59 -4.06
N GLY A 309 11.40 -1.62 -4.42
CA GLY A 309 12.01 -1.53 -5.76
C GLY A 309 11.31 -0.55 -6.71
N GLU A 310 10.19 0.04 -6.32
CA GLU A 310 9.62 1.19 -7.03
C GLU A 310 10.36 2.47 -6.65
N PHE A 311 10.86 3.20 -7.64
CA PHE A 311 11.66 4.41 -7.41
C PHE A 311 10.80 5.67 -7.34
N ASP A 312 9.69 5.74 -8.08
CA ASP A 312 8.73 6.84 -8.04
C ASP A 312 7.30 6.28 -8.17
N ASP A 313 6.33 7.00 -7.60
CA ASP A 313 4.91 6.79 -7.90
C ASP A 313 4.59 7.40 -9.28
N TRP A 314 3.61 6.84 -9.98
CA TRP A 314 3.12 7.44 -11.22
C TRP A 314 2.15 8.58 -10.90
N LYS A 315 2.24 9.67 -11.67
CA LYS A 315 1.37 10.84 -11.45
C LYS A 315 -0.11 10.48 -11.54
N TYR A 316 -0.46 9.66 -12.53
CA TYR A 316 -1.83 9.18 -12.71
C TYR A 316 -1.86 7.68 -13.00
N HIS A 317 -3.01 7.08 -12.72
CA HIS A 317 -3.36 5.72 -13.08
C HIS A 317 -4.71 5.70 -13.81
N TYR A 318 -4.86 4.78 -14.76
CA TYR A 318 -6.13 4.49 -15.41
C TYR A 318 -6.79 3.29 -14.74
N VAL A 319 -8.06 3.44 -14.38
CA VAL A 319 -8.87 2.35 -13.84
C VAL A 319 -9.25 1.40 -14.97
N ASN A 320 -8.74 0.18 -14.94
CA ASN A 320 -9.13 -0.83 -15.91
C ASN A 320 -10.47 -1.46 -15.52
N LEU A 321 -11.47 -1.31 -16.39
CA LEU A 321 -12.84 -1.79 -16.17
C LEU A 321 -13.03 -3.28 -16.54
N TYR A 322 -12.04 -3.89 -17.20
CA TYR A 322 -12.20 -5.20 -17.88
C TYR A 322 -11.33 -6.32 -17.29
N VAL A 323 -10.55 -6.05 -16.25
CA VAL A 323 -9.64 -7.02 -15.62
C VAL A 323 -9.76 -6.95 -14.11
N ALA A 324 -9.89 -8.13 -13.50
CA ALA A 324 -9.74 -8.34 -12.07
C ALA A 324 -8.86 -9.58 -11.82
N PHE A 325 -8.37 -9.71 -10.58
CA PHE A 325 -7.26 -10.60 -10.23
C PHE A 325 -7.65 -11.76 -9.33
#